data_AF-A0A7R6PHC5-F1
#
_entry.id   AF-A0A7R6PHC5-F1
#
_cell.length_a   1.000
_cell.length_b   1.000
_cell.length_c   1.000
_cell.angle_alpha   90.00
_cell.angle_beta   90.00
_cell.angle_gamma   90.00
#
_symmetry.space_group_name_H-M   'P 1'
#
loop_
_entity.id
_entity.type
_entity.pdbx_description
1 polymer ?
#
loop_
_entity_poly.entity_id
_entity_poly.type
_entity_poly.pdbx_seq_one_letter_code
_entity_poly.pdbx_strand_id
1 'polypeptide(L)'
;MTSTSIPSNIKLHKKSKTLELIYEQDSYELSAEFLRVHSPSAEVRGHGIGNGTLQTGKKFVAIKGVEATGNYALKIIFDDGHDSGLFTWEYLHDLAVQHDKYWDKYLQSLAEAGESRDQGLIGKF
;
A
#
# COMPACT_ATOMS: atom_id res chain seq x y z
N MET A 1 9.90 0.85 22.20
CA MET A 1 9.29 2.18 22.11
C MET A 1 9.20 2.51 20.63
N THR A 2 8.07 2.23 19.98
CA THR A 2 7.91 2.55 18.55
C THR A 2 7.66 4.05 18.47
N SER A 3 8.70 4.83 18.13
CA SER A 3 8.48 6.23 17.79
C SER A 3 7.47 6.28 16.66
N THR A 4 6.31 6.87 16.93
CA THR A 4 5.30 7.17 15.92
C THR A 4 5.91 8.19 14.95
N SER A 5 6.56 7.70 13.90
CA SER A 5 7.12 8.54 12.86
C SER A 5 5.99 9.05 11.98
N ILE A 6 5.60 10.31 12.18
CA ILE A 6 4.68 11.02 11.29
C ILE A 6 5.55 11.65 10.19
N PRO A 7 5.25 11.42 8.91
CA PRO A 7 6.01 12.04 7.83
C PRO A 7 5.84 13.57 7.90
N SER A 8 6.95 14.29 7.79
CA SER A 8 6.95 15.74 7.72
C SER A 8 6.35 16.24 6.41
N ASN A 9 6.44 15.44 5.34
CA ASN A 9 5.85 15.78 4.05
C ASN A 9 5.41 14.53 3.29
N ILE A 10 4.31 14.65 2.54
CA ILE A 10 3.70 13.57 1.78
C ILE A 10 3.47 14.11 0.37
N LYS A 11 4.16 13.54 -0.62
CA LYS A 11 3.97 13.92 -2.02
C LYS A 11 3.34 12.80 -2.80
N LEU A 12 2.24 13.12 -3.45
CA LEU A 12 1.54 12.18 -4.32
C LEU A 12 1.96 12.37 -5.78
N HIS A 13 2.65 11.39 -6.34
CA HIS A 13 3.07 11.37 -7.74
C HIS A 13 2.01 10.67 -8.60
N LYS A 14 0.98 11.40 -9.01
CA LYS A 14 -0.13 10.84 -9.82
C LYS A 14 0.31 10.20 -11.14
N LYS A 15 1.35 10.76 -11.79
CA LYS A 15 1.90 10.22 -13.06
C LYS A 15 2.61 8.88 -12.85
N SER A 16 3.46 8.80 -11.82
CA SER A 16 4.23 7.60 -11.49
C SER A 16 3.45 6.59 -10.66
N LYS A 17 2.26 6.97 -10.15
CA LYS A 17 1.44 6.18 -9.24
C LYS A 17 2.21 5.80 -7.98
N THR A 18 3.04 6.71 -7.47
CA THR A 18 3.82 6.54 -6.24
C THR A 18 3.45 7.60 -5.21
N LEU A 19 3.63 7.25 -3.94
CA LEU A 19 3.50 8.11 -2.79
C LEU A 19 4.88 8.24 -2.15
N GLU A 20 5.42 9.45 -2.14
CA GLU A 20 6.66 9.78 -1.47
C GLU A 20 6.35 10.29 -0.05
N LEU A 21 7.01 9.70 0.93
CA LEU A 21 6.86 9.97 2.35
C LEU A 21 8.20 10.41 2.89
N ILE A 22 8.27 11.64 3.39
CA ILE A 22 9.50 12.24 3.90
C ILE A 22 9.41 12.29 5.41
N TYR A 23 10.32 11.58 6.08
CA TYR A 23 10.46 11.51 7.53
C TYR A 23 11.78 12.15 7.93
N GLU A 24 11.73 13.37 8.46
CA GLU A 24 12.92 14.13 8.87
C GLU A 24 13.98 14.26 7.75
N GLN A 25 14.95 13.34 7.69
CA GLN A 25 16.01 13.29 6.68
C GLN A 25 15.88 12.13 5.69
N ASP A 26 14.99 11.18 5.95
CA ASP A 26 14.77 10.00 5.11
C ASP A 26 13.55 10.19 4.21
N SER A 27 13.64 9.72 2.97
CA SER A 27 12.53 9.71 2.01
C SER A 27 12.25 8.30 1.53
N TYR A 28 10.99 7.89 1.59
CA TYR A 28 10.54 6.58 1.15
C TYR A 28 9.51 6.73 0.05
N GLU A 29 9.62 5.91 -0.99
CA GLU A 29 8.69 5.90 -2.10
C GLU A 29 7.91 4.59 -2.11
N LEU A 30 6.58 4.68 -2.00
CA LEU A 30 5.67 3.56 -2.01
C LEU A 30 4.80 3.58 -3.26
N SER A 31 4.76 2.48 -3.99
CA SER A 31 3.88 2.36 -5.16
C SER A 31 2.41 2.23 -4.75
N ALA A 32 1.51 2.76 -5.57
CA ALA A 32 0.07 2.62 -5.40
C ALA A 32 -0.36 1.16 -5.34
N GLU A 33 0.26 0.29 -6.16
CA GLU A 33 0.08 -1.16 -6.12
C GLU A 33 0.39 -1.70 -4.72
N PHE A 34 1.60 -1.44 -4.24
CA PHE A 34 2.07 -1.89 -2.93
C PHE A 34 1.13 -1.45 -1.81
N LEU A 35 0.78 -0.17 -1.76
CA LEU A 35 -0.16 0.35 -0.78
C LEU A 35 -1.53 -0.32 -0.90
N ARG A 36 -2.04 -0.54 -2.12
CA ARG A 36 -3.36 -1.14 -2.33
C ARG A 36 -3.41 -2.60 -1.89
N VAL A 37 -2.37 -3.39 -2.15
CA VAL A 37 -2.31 -4.82 -1.78
C VAL A 37 -2.08 -4.99 -0.28
N HIS A 38 -1.44 -4.02 0.37
CA HIS A 38 -1.22 -3.96 1.82
C HIS A 38 -2.24 -3.10 2.57
N SER A 39 -3.31 -2.63 1.90
CA SER A 39 -4.34 -1.79 2.52
C SER A 39 -5.20 -2.59 3.48
N PRO A 40 -5.26 -2.23 4.78
CA PRO A 40 -6.23 -2.80 5.70
C PRO A 40 -7.58 -2.14 5.44
N SER A 41 -8.40 -2.75 4.58
CA SER A 41 -9.78 -2.30 4.37
C SER A 41 -10.48 -2.16 5.73
N ALA A 42 -10.97 -0.96 6.06
CA ALA A 42 -11.62 -0.63 7.32
C ALA A 42 -12.90 -1.46 7.64
N GLU A 43 -13.28 -2.39 6.77
CA GLU A 43 -14.35 -3.38 6.98
C GLU A 43 -13.93 -4.59 7.83
N VAL A 44 -12.63 -4.86 8.02
CA VAL A 44 -12.19 -5.96 8.90
C VAL A 44 -11.99 -5.41 10.32
N ARG A 45 -13.11 -5.15 11.02
CA ARG A 45 -13.13 -5.03 12.49
C ARG A 45 -12.82 -6.41 13.10
N GLY A 46 -11.57 -6.83 13.01
CA GLY A 46 -11.13 -8.14 13.45
C GLY A 46 -9.62 -8.23 13.34
N HIS A 47 -8.97 -8.07 14.48
CA HIS A 47 -7.55 -8.31 14.70
C HIS A 47 -7.09 -9.58 13.97
N GLY A 48 -6.24 -9.44 12.95
CA GLY A 48 -5.78 -10.57 12.15
C GLY A 48 -4.93 -10.12 10.98
N ILE A 49 -3.63 -9.96 11.21
CA ILE A 49 -2.65 -9.97 10.12
C ILE A 49 -2.82 -11.31 9.40
N GLY A 50 -3.36 -11.28 8.18
CA GLY A 50 -3.42 -12.46 7.31
C GLY A 50 -4.80 -13.09 7.24
N ASN A 51 -5.64 -12.58 6.34
CA ASN A 51 -6.20 -13.37 5.23
C ASN A 51 -6.97 -12.42 4.27
N GLY A 52 -6.38 -11.27 3.94
CA GLY A 52 -6.94 -10.44 2.87
C GLY A 52 -6.80 -11.21 1.57
N THR A 53 -7.87 -11.32 0.79
CA THR A 53 -7.83 -11.92 -0.55
C THR A 53 -6.63 -11.34 -1.29
N LEU A 54 -5.72 -12.20 -1.77
CA LEU A 54 -4.54 -11.77 -2.52
C LEU A 54 -5.01 -10.82 -3.63
N GLN A 55 -4.55 -9.57 -3.56
CA GLN A 55 -4.96 -8.56 -4.52
C GLN A 55 -4.07 -8.71 -5.75
N THR A 56 -4.64 -9.21 -6.83
CA THR A 56 -3.95 -9.53 -8.09
C THR A 56 -4.47 -8.62 -9.21
N GLY A 57 -3.68 -8.46 -10.29
CA GLY A 57 -4.05 -7.56 -11.39
C GLY A 57 -4.10 -6.08 -11.03
N LYS A 58 -3.58 -5.66 -9.86
CA LYS A 58 -3.64 -4.26 -9.38
C LYS A 58 -2.45 -3.40 -9.80
N LYS A 59 -1.57 -3.89 -10.69
CA LYS A 59 -0.40 -3.12 -11.20
C LYS A 59 -0.73 -1.74 -11.76
N PHE A 60 -1.93 -1.57 -12.31
CA PHE A 60 -2.36 -0.30 -12.88
C PHE A 60 -3.08 0.62 -11.90
N VAL A 61 -3.29 0.20 -10.65
CA VAL A 61 -3.95 1.03 -9.64
C VAL A 61 -3.18 2.32 -9.43
N ALA A 62 -3.91 3.43 -9.34
CA ALA A 62 -3.36 4.74 -9.05
C ALA A 62 -3.99 5.28 -7.77
N ILE A 63 -3.25 6.13 -7.06
CA ILE A 63 -3.78 6.89 -5.93
C ILE A 63 -4.42 8.17 -6.50
N LYS A 64 -5.73 8.34 -6.33
CA LYS A 64 -6.45 9.57 -6.70
C LYS A 64 -6.12 10.71 -5.74
N GLY A 65 -6.03 10.39 -4.46
CA GLY A 65 -5.82 11.36 -3.39
C GLY A 65 -5.40 10.70 -2.09
N VAL A 66 -4.84 11.50 -1.20
CA VAL A 66 -4.50 11.13 0.17
C VAL A 66 -5.02 12.21 1.10
N GLU A 67 -5.59 11.79 2.23
CA GLU A 67 -6.19 12.69 3.22
C GLU A 67 -5.74 12.25 4.61
N ALA A 68 -5.13 13.14 5.38
CA ALA A 68 -4.84 12.85 6.78
C ALA A 68 -6.16 12.71 7.55
N THR A 69 -6.35 11.56 8.20
CA THR A 69 -7.53 11.29 9.03
C THR A 69 -7.16 11.44 10.49
N GLY A 70 -7.60 12.54 11.09
CA GLY A 70 -7.23 12.91 12.45
C GLY A 70 -5.72 13.14 12.57
N ASN A 71 -5.12 12.63 13.65
CA ASN A 71 -3.69 12.78 13.94
C ASN A 71 -2.92 11.45 13.96
N TYR A 72 -3.53 10.34 13.54
CA TYR A 72 -2.96 9.00 13.70
C TYR A 72 -2.92 8.16 12.41
N ALA A 73 -3.62 8.58 11.35
CA ALA A 73 -3.70 7.82 10.11
C ALA A 73 -3.79 8.70 8.86
N LEU A 74 -3.40 8.10 7.74
CA LEU A 74 -3.53 8.59 6.38
C LEU A 74 -4.57 7.74 5.65
N LYS A 75 -5.63 8.38 5.18
CA LYS A 75 -6.59 7.79 4.25
C LYS A 75 -6.06 7.92 2.83
N ILE A 76 -6.02 6.82 2.10
CA ILE A 76 -5.56 6.76 0.71
C ILE A 76 -6.75 6.35 -0.16
N ILE A 77 -7.02 7.19 -1.18
CA ILE A 77 -8.11 7.00 -2.14
C ILE A 77 -7.49 6.46 -3.42
N PHE A 78 -7.86 5.24 -3.80
CA PHE A 78 -7.41 4.59 -5.02
C PHE A 78 -8.43 4.75 -6.15
N ASP A 79 -7.95 4.69 -7.40
CA ASP A 79 -8.78 4.88 -8.59
C ASP A 79 -9.62 3.65 -8.95
N ASP A 80 -9.25 2.49 -8.44
CA ASP A 80 -9.95 1.19 -8.60
C ASP A 80 -11.30 1.11 -7.86
N GLY A 81 -11.83 2.24 -7.37
CA GLY A 81 -13.05 2.31 -6.57
C GLY A 81 -12.85 2.02 -5.08
N HIS A 82 -11.60 1.94 -4.61
CA HIS A 82 -11.27 1.72 -3.20
C HIS A 82 -10.92 3.04 -2.52
N ASP A 83 -11.85 3.61 -1.75
CA ASP A 83 -11.64 4.88 -1.03
C ASP A 83 -11.51 4.73 0.50
N SER A 84 -11.60 3.50 1.03
CA SER A 84 -11.57 3.23 2.48
C SER A 84 -10.23 2.72 3.02
N GLY A 85 -9.13 2.93 2.29
CA GLY A 85 -7.80 2.51 2.73
C GLY A 85 -7.26 3.43 3.82
N LEU A 86 -7.26 2.99 5.08
CA LEU A 86 -6.80 3.79 6.23
C LEU A 86 -5.51 3.21 6.80
N PHE A 87 -4.42 3.96 6.68
CA PHE A 87 -3.09 3.54 7.09
C PHE A 87 -2.67 4.34 8.31
N THR A 88 -2.43 3.68 9.44
CA THR A 88 -1.85 4.38 10.58
C THR A 88 -0.43 4.85 10.26
N TRP A 89 0.02 5.96 10.85
CA TRP A 89 1.39 6.46 10.61
C TRP A 89 2.46 5.42 10.92
N GLU A 90 2.28 4.67 12.01
CA GLU A 90 3.17 3.58 12.40
C GLU A 90 3.20 2.47 11.36
N TYR A 91 2.05 2.06 10.83
CA TYR A 91 1.98 1.01 9.82
C TYR A 91 2.56 1.46 8.48
N LEU A 92 2.29 2.71 8.09
CA LEU A 92 2.81 3.31 6.86
C LEU A 92 4.34 3.40 6.89
N HIS A 93 4.91 3.77 8.05
CA HIS A 93 6.36 3.78 8.27
C HIS A 93 6.95 2.36 8.27
N ASP A 94 6.30 1.39 8.92
CA ASP A 94 6.74 -0.02 8.86
C ASP A 94 6.74 -0.58 7.43
N LEU A 95 5.69 -0.27 6.67
CA LEU A 95 5.58 -0.63 5.25
C LEU A 95 6.68 0.02 4.40
N ALA A 96 7.06 1.26 4.71
CA ALA A 96 8.14 1.97 4.03
C ALA A 96 9.52 1.35 4.34
N VAL A 97 9.81 1.11 5.62
CA VAL A 97 11.09 0.56 6.08
C VAL A 97 11.26 -0.91 5.66
N GLN A 98 10.20 -1.72 5.76
CA GLN A 98 10.20 -3.13 5.38
C GLN A 98 9.65 -3.37 3.96
N HIS A 99 9.64 -2.34 3.10
CA HIS A 99 9.07 -2.42 1.76
C HIS A 99 9.55 -3.66 1.00
N ASP A 100 10.87 -3.86 0.94
CA ASP A 100 11.48 -4.96 0.18
C ASP A 100 11.00 -6.34 0.67
N LYS A 101 10.91 -6.51 1.99
CA LYS A 101 10.48 -7.76 2.62
C LYS A 101 8.99 -8.04 2.41
N TYR A 102 8.13 -7.03 2.55
CA TYR A 102 6.70 -7.18 2.30
C TYR A 102 6.44 -7.43 0.81
N TRP A 103 7.21 -6.78 -0.06
CA TRP A 103 7.12 -6.94 -1.50
C TRP A 103 7.54 -8.33 -1.96
N ASP A 104 8.67 -8.83 -1.48
CA ASP A 104 9.12 -10.20 -1.74
C ASP A 104 8.07 -11.23 -1.31
N LYS A 105 7.49 -11.04 -0.12
CA LYS A 105 6.41 -11.90 0.38
C LYS A 105 5.17 -11.85 -0.52
N TYR A 106 4.78 -10.66 -1.01
CA TYR A 106 3.68 -10.52 -1.95
C TYR A 106 3.95 -11.22 -3.29
N LEU A 107 5.17 -11.09 -3.83
CA LEU A 107 5.60 -11.78 -5.05
C LEU A 107 5.59 -13.30 -4.87
N GLN A 108 6.03 -13.79 -3.71
CA GLN A 108 5.95 -15.21 -3.37
C GLN A 108 4.50 -15.69 -3.31
N SER A 109 3.61 -14.97 -2.64
CA SER A 109 2.18 -15.31 -2.59
C SER A 109 1.52 -15.31 -3.98
N LEU A 110 1.91 -14.39 -4.88
CA LEU A 110 1.48 -14.42 -6.29
C LEU A 110 1.96 -15.67 -7.01
N ALA A 111 3.24 -16.02 -6.86
CA ALA A 111 3.80 -17.21 -7.48
C ALA A 111 3.14 -18.50 -6.97
N GLU A 112 2.90 -18.60 -5.65
CA GLU A 112 2.21 -19.73 -5.02
C GLU A 112 0.75 -19.84 -5.47
N ALA A 113 0.06 -18.71 -5.66
CA ALA A 113 -1.31 -18.67 -6.18
C ALA A 113 -1.39 -18.86 -7.71
N GLY A 114 -0.27 -18.83 -8.43
CA GLY A 114 -0.25 -18.84 -9.90
C GLY A 114 -0.82 -17.57 -10.53
N GLU A 115 -0.88 -16.48 -9.76
CA GLU A 115 -1.48 -15.21 -10.16
C GLU A 115 -0.40 -14.21 -10.60
N SER A 116 -0.83 -13.10 -11.20
CA SER A 116 0.08 -12.05 -11.68
C SER A 116 -0.34 -10.66 -11.21
N ARG A 117 0.66 -9.78 -11.05
CA ARG A 117 0.45 -8.35 -10.79
C ARG A 117 -0.29 -7.67 -11.93
N ASP A 118 -0.05 -8.14 -13.15
CA ASP A 118 -0.64 -7.63 -14.38
C ASP A 118 -2.03 -8.25 -14.60
N GLN A 119 -3.02 -7.40 -14.91
CA GLN A 119 -4.39 -7.82 -15.15
C GLN A 119 -4.48 -8.52 -16.53
N GLY A 120 -4.00 -9.75 -16.61
CA GLY A 120 -4.20 -10.62 -17.77
C GLY A 120 -3.24 -10.39 -18.94
N LEU A 121 -1.97 -10.74 -18.74
CA LEU A 121 -1.15 -11.31 -19.81
C LEU A 121 -0.70 -12.72 -19.40
N ILE A 122 -1.64 -13.54 -18.91
CA ILE A 122 -1.46 -14.98 -19.02
C ILE A 122 -1.58 -15.31 -20.51
N GLY A 123 -0.44 -15.39 -21.17
CA GLY A 123 -0.34 -16.03 -22.47
C GLY A 123 -0.95 -17.42 -22.35
N LYS A 124 -2.15 -17.59 -22.92
CA LYS A 124 -2.55 -18.87 -23.48
C LYS A 124 -1.47 -19.20 -24.52
N PHE A 125 -0.55 -20.09 -24.16
CA PHE A 125 0.25 -20.83 -25.12
C PHE A 125 -0.38 -22.20 -25.29
#